data_AF-A0A2N1Q450-F1
#
_entry.id   AF-A0A2N1Q450-F1
#
_cell.length_a   1.000
_cell.length_b   1.000
_cell.length_c   1.000
_cell.angle_alpha   90.00
_cell.angle_beta   90.00
_cell.angle_gamma   90.00
#
_symmetry.space_group_name_H-M   'P 1'
#
loop_
_entity.id
_entity.type
_entity.pdbx_description
1 polymer ?
#
loop_
_entity_poly.entity_id
_entity_poly.type
_entity_poly.pdbx_seq_one_letter_code
_entity_poly.pdbx_strand_id
1 'polypeptide(L)'
;MKSSFSCLQIEYPIGSPQKAENNMCQCKGSNPRLTCGFSFLNRASSLGVANYGQMTAGGWMYIGPQGIVHGTYSTLLNAGRMKLNIPEQENLSGRLFVSSGLGGMSGAQGKAAYIAGAVGIIAEVDLSRIETRHSQGWVDDVSDNLEKVFVLAKKYLSLKQPRAIAYHGNIVDLLEYAVKENIHIDLLSDQTSCHAVYDGGYCPVGISFEERTNILNHDKEKFIKLVDMTLKRHFEVIKKITKKGTYFFDYGNSFMKAISDSGIKEICKNGVNDLDGFIWPSYVEDIMGPVLFDYGYGPFRWVCLSRKEEDLEKTDKAAMECIDKNRRFQDFDNYNWIKDAKKNKLVVGTKARILYQDAYGRLKIALKFNEMVRNKEVGPIMLGRDHHDTGGTDSPFRETSNIKDGSNIMADMATHVALGNSARGMSLVTLHNGGGVGIGKVINGGYGMVLDGSKRVDEILKTAMLFDVMAGVSRRAWARQENSISTVEEYNQLDNNSHVTLPVLTDNVKIENLVKKHYVKGGK
;
A
#
# COMPACT_ATOMS: atom_id res chain seq x y z
N MET A 1 -4.10 11.42 40.27
CA MET A 1 -4.88 10.49 39.43
C MET A 1 -6.02 11.23 38.74
N LYS A 2 -5.79 11.73 37.52
CA LYS A 2 -6.82 12.10 36.53
C LYS A 2 -6.18 11.88 35.16
N SER A 3 -6.02 10.61 34.76
CA SER A 3 -5.58 10.23 33.42
C SER A 3 -6.82 10.19 32.53
N SER A 4 -7.04 11.26 31.78
CA SER A 4 -8.00 11.28 30.67
C SER A 4 -7.46 10.39 29.55
N PHE A 5 -7.97 9.17 29.43
CA PHE A 5 -7.74 8.30 28.27
C PHE A 5 -8.59 8.80 27.09
N SER A 6 -7.95 9.32 26.04
CA SER A 6 -8.59 9.53 24.72
C SER A 6 -8.13 8.40 23.81
N CYS A 7 -8.98 7.40 23.54
CA CYS A 7 -8.49 6.14 22.96
C CYS A 7 -9.23 5.63 21.72
N LEU A 8 -10.24 6.33 21.22
CA LEU A 8 -10.81 6.02 19.92
C LEU A 8 -11.53 7.27 19.42
N GLN A 9 -11.14 7.80 18.27
CA GLN A 9 -11.80 8.95 17.67
C GLN A 9 -12.54 8.52 16.41
N ILE A 10 -13.80 8.93 16.32
CA ILE A 10 -14.69 8.71 15.18
C ILE A 10 -15.32 10.06 14.82
N GLU A 11 -15.51 10.30 13.52
CA GLU A 11 -15.60 11.61 12.87
C GLU A 11 -16.90 12.43 13.13
N TYR A 12 -17.57 12.24 14.28
CA TYR A 12 -18.56 13.17 14.81
C TYR A 12 -18.30 13.46 16.30
N PRO A 13 -18.16 14.73 16.73
CA PRO A 13 -18.05 15.07 18.14
C PRO A 13 -19.45 15.00 18.79
N ILE A 14 -19.86 13.81 19.24
CA ILE A 14 -21.17 13.57 19.86
C ILE A 14 -21.16 13.92 21.38
N GLY A 15 -20.05 14.45 21.89
CA GLY A 15 -19.88 14.94 23.28
C GLY A 15 -18.42 15.10 23.67
N SER A 16 -18.13 15.53 24.91
CA SER A 16 -16.77 15.46 25.51
C SER A 16 -16.15 14.08 25.25
N PRO A 17 -14.83 13.93 25.05
CA PRO A 17 -14.16 12.85 24.27
C PRO A 17 -14.33 11.43 24.84
N GLN A 18 -15.57 10.98 24.89
CA GLN A 18 -16.06 9.71 25.37
C GLN A 18 -17.16 9.28 24.42
N LYS A 19 -17.00 8.06 23.92
CA LYS A 19 -17.88 7.31 23.01
C LYS A 19 -17.61 7.56 21.53
N ALA A 20 -16.93 6.56 20.97
CA ALA A 20 -16.70 6.34 19.57
C ALA A 20 -17.81 5.39 19.06
N GLU A 21 -18.61 5.83 18.09
CA GLU A 21 -19.56 4.95 17.39
C GLU A 21 -18.86 4.21 16.25
N ASN A 22 -18.66 2.90 16.38
CA ASN A 22 -18.08 2.08 15.33
C ASN A 22 -18.77 2.28 13.96
N ASN A 23 -17.98 2.56 12.91
CA ASN A 23 -18.34 2.32 11.51
C ASN A 23 -18.38 0.81 11.15
N MET A 24 -18.44 -0.08 12.15
CA MET A 24 -18.68 -1.51 11.93
C MET A 24 -20.17 -1.73 11.71
N CYS A 25 -20.59 -1.74 10.45
CA CYS A 25 -21.90 -2.24 10.07
C CYS A 25 -22.05 -3.70 10.54
N GLN A 26 -23.04 -3.98 11.38
CA GLN A 26 -23.55 -5.35 11.53
C GLN A 26 -24.18 -5.76 10.20
N CYS A 27 -23.54 -6.70 9.50
CA CYS A 27 -24.13 -7.35 8.34
C CYS A 27 -25.32 -8.22 8.80
N LYS A 28 -26.55 -7.72 8.68
CA LYS A 28 -27.76 -8.54 8.78
C LYS A 28 -28.47 -8.57 7.42
N GLY A 29 -28.48 -9.75 6.78
CA GLY A 29 -29.30 -10.02 5.59
C GLY A 29 -28.70 -11.06 4.65
N SER A 30 -29.57 -11.86 4.03
CA SER A 30 -29.26 -12.96 3.10
C SER A 30 -28.84 -12.51 1.69
N ASN A 31 -28.66 -11.21 1.46
CA ASN A 31 -28.31 -10.66 0.14
C ASN A 31 -27.00 -9.85 0.20
N PRO A 32 -25.85 -10.42 -0.21
CA PRO A 32 -24.52 -9.81 -0.08
C PRO A 32 -24.34 -8.48 -0.83
N ARG A 33 -25.20 -8.18 -1.82
CA ARG A 33 -25.13 -6.94 -2.61
C ARG A 33 -25.68 -5.70 -1.88
N LEU A 34 -26.35 -5.87 -0.74
CA LEU A 34 -27.09 -4.79 -0.05
C LEU A 34 -26.61 -4.49 1.37
N THR A 35 -25.72 -5.31 1.96
CA THR A 35 -25.53 -5.33 3.42
C THR A 35 -24.26 -4.65 3.93
N CYS A 36 -23.28 -4.34 3.07
CA CYS A 36 -22.09 -3.55 3.47
C CYS A 36 -21.33 -2.96 2.25
N GLY A 37 -22.05 -2.55 1.20
CA GLY A 37 -21.46 -2.00 -0.03
C GLY A 37 -21.51 -0.48 -0.11
N PHE A 38 -20.95 0.09 -1.17
CA PHE A 38 -21.00 1.55 -1.43
C PHE A 38 -22.42 2.11 -1.49
N SER A 39 -23.43 1.33 -1.90
CA SER A 39 -24.84 1.76 -1.88
C SER A 39 -25.33 2.09 -0.47
N PHE A 40 -24.95 1.29 0.52
CA PHE A 40 -25.27 1.54 1.92
C PHE A 40 -24.50 2.77 2.46
N LEU A 41 -23.20 2.86 2.18
CA LEU A 41 -22.38 4.02 2.57
C LEU A 41 -22.98 5.31 2.00
N ASN A 42 -23.37 5.32 0.72
CA ASN A 42 -23.95 6.50 0.08
C ASN A 42 -25.23 6.94 0.79
N ARG A 43 -26.13 6.01 1.11
CA ARG A 43 -27.34 6.32 1.89
C ARG A 43 -26.99 6.88 3.26
N ALA A 44 -26.09 6.23 4.01
CA ALA A 44 -25.72 6.66 5.35
C ALA A 44 -25.00 8.04 5.34
N SER A 45 -24.21 8.31 4.31
CA SER A 45 -23.53 9.59 4.10
C SER A 45 -24.52 10.70 3.74
N SER A 46 -25.51 10.43 2.87
CA SER A 46 -26.59 11.37 2.57
C SER A 46 -27.48 11.68 3.78
N LEU A 47 -27.57 10.75 4.74
CA LEU A 47 -28.25 10.97 6.02
C LEU A 47 -27.37 11.69 7.06
N GLY A 48 -26.08 11.94 6.77
CA GLY A 48 -25.15 12.57 7.69
C GLY A 48 -24.75 11.71 8.89
N VAL A 49 -24.83 10.38 8.77
CA VAL A 49 -24.51 9.43 9.86
C VAL A 49 -23.33 8.51 9.56
N ALA A 50 -22.68 8.68 8.40
CA ALA A 50 -21.48 7.95 8.04
C ALA A 50 -20.60 8.78 7.13
N ASN A 51 -19.31 8.43 7.13
CA ASN A 51 -18.33 8.96 6.22
C ASN A 51 -17.25 7.91 5.94
N TYR A 52 -16.44 8.17 4.91
CA TYR A 52 -15.36 7.26 4.52
C TYR A 52 -14.00 7.86 4.87
N GLY A 53 -13.46 7.46 6.02
CA GLY A 53 -12.17 7.94 6.54
C GLY A 53 -10.93 7.37 5.82
N GLN A 54 -11.10 6.51 4.81
CA GLN A 54 -10.02 5.84 4.09
C GLN A 54 -9.00 5.21 5.06
N MET A 55 -7.71 5.53 4.95
CA MET A 55 -6.67 5.16 5.90
C MET A 55 -6.29 6.42 6.68
N THR A 56 -5.50 7.31 6.10
CA THR A 56 -4.97 8.46 6.83
C THR A 56 -5.84 9.72 6.76
N ALA A 57 -6.95 9.70 6.01
CA ALA A 57 -7.85 10.84 5.90
C ALA A 57 -8.59 11.09 7.23
N GLY A 58 -9.35 10.10 7.70
CA GLY A 58 -10.00 10.14 9.02
C GLY A 58 -9.05 9.85 10.19
N GLY A 59 -7.85 9.32 9.90
CA GLY A 59 -6.78 9.11 10.86
C GLY A 59 -5.93 10.35 11.13
N TRP A 60 -6.19 11.45 10.40
CA TRP A 60 -5.50 12.74 10.49
C TRP A 60 -3.97 12.65 10.41
N MET A 61 -3.47 11.71 9.62
CA MET A 61 -2.03 11.46 9.40
C MET A 61 -1.66 11.44 7.90
N TYR A 62 -2.46 12.12 7.07
CA TYR A 62 -2.13 12.34 5.67
C TYR A 62 -1.06 13.43 5.54
N ILE A 63 0.05 13.11 4.86
CA ILE A 63 1.25 13.97 4.77
C ILE A 63 1.57 14.38 3.32
N GLY A 64 0.53 14.42 2.49
CA GLY A 64 0.67 14.60 1.06
C GLY A 64 1.15 13.30 0.38
N PRO A 65 1.62 13.41 -0.87
CA PRO A 65 1.79 12.25 -1.73
C PRO A 65 3.15 11.55 -1.54
N GLN A 66 4.05 12.10 -0.71
CA GLN A 66 5.34 11.49 -0.35
C GLN A 66 5.20 10.07 0.22
N GLY A 67 4.10 9.77 0.93
CA GLY A 67 3.86 8.45 1.50
C GLY A 67 3.71 7.38 0.42
N ILE A 68 3.01 7.70 -0.68
CA ILE A 68 2.83 6.79 -1.80
C ILE A 68 4.07 6.73 -2.67
N VAL A 69 4.77 7.85 -2.87
CA VAL A 69 6.06 7.84 -3.59
C VAL A 69 7.05 6.88 -2.92
N HIS A 70 7.16 6.91 -1.59
CA HIS A 70 8.03 5.98 -0.84
C HIS A 70 7.59 4.52 -0.94
N GLY A 71 6.28 4.27 -0.78
CA GLY A 71 5.72 2.93 -0.94
C GLY A 71 6.01 2.35 -2.33
N THR A 72 5.76 3.12 -3.39
CA THR A 72 6.04 2.70 -4.77
C THR A 72 7.52 2.56 -5.07
N TYR A 73 8.36 3.43 -4.53
CA TYR A 73 9.82 3.27 -4.61
C TYR A 73 10.26 1.92 -4.01
N SER A 74 9.75 1.60 -2.82
CA SER A 74 10.06 0.36 -2.11
C SER A 74 9.55 -0.87 -2.87
N THR A 75 8.33 -0.81 -3.42
CA THR A 75 7.79 -1.91 -4.23
C THR A 75 8.63 -2.17 -5.47
N LEU A 76 9.03 -1.12 -6.19
CA LEU A 76 9.80 -1.24 -7.43
C LEU A 76 11.20 -1.81 -7.19
N LEU A 77 11.93 -1.33 -6.18
CA LEU A 77 13.24 -1.87 -5.83
C LEU A 77 13.16 -3.36 -5.46
N ASN A 78 12.18 -3.73 -4.64
CA ASN A 78 12.01 -5.12 -4.22
C ASN A 78 11.54 -6.03 -5.36
N ALA A 79 10.68 -5.54 -6.27
CA ALA A 79 10.36 -6.27 -7.50
C ALA A 79 11.62 -6.52 -8.34
N GLY A 80 12.49 -5.52 -8.48
CA GLY A 80 13.76 -5.64 -9.17
C GLY A 80 14.68 -6.71 -8.57
N ARG A 81 14.81 -6.73 -7.24
CA ARG A 81 15.61 -7.75 -6.54
C ARG A 81 15.04 -9.15 -6.72
N MET A 82 13.74 -9.31 -6.45
CA MET A 82 13.11 -10.63 -6.40
C MET A 82 12.89 -11.25 -7.78
N LYS A 83 12.62 -10.43 -8.81
CA LYS A 83 12.14 -10.91 -10.11
C LYS A 83 13.11 -10.64 -11.25
N LEU A 84 13.98 -9.64 -11.10
CA LEU A 84 15.02 -9.32 -12.08
C LEU A 84 16.43 -9.64 -11.58
N ASN A 85 16.56 -10.24 -10.39
CA ASN A 85 17.82 -10.60 -9.73
C ASN A 85 18.80 -9.42 -9.60
N ILE A 86 18.28 -8.21 -9.34
CA ILE A 86 19.10 -7.03 -9.09
C ILE A 86 19.73 -7.16 -7.69
N PRO A 87 21.05 -6.90 -7.53
CA PRO A 87 21.69 -6.96 -6.22
C PRO A 87 21.06 -6.03 -5.18
N GLU A 88 21.13 -6.41 -3.91
CA GLU A 88 20.46 -5.69 -2.81
C GLU A 88 20.83 -4.20 -2.72
N GLN A 89 22.08 -3.84 -3.04
CA GLN A 89 22.60 -2.47 -2.98
C GLN A 89 22.48 -1.69 -4.31
N GLU A 90 21.91 -2.30 -5.36
CA GLU A 90 21.71 -1.65 -6.65
C GLU A 90 20.27 -1.15 -6.82
N ASN A 91 20.09 -0.29 -7.83
CA ASN A 91 18.79 0.30 -8.18
C ASN A 91 18.31 -0.22 -9.54
N LEU A 92 17.22 0.33 -10.08
CA LEU A 92 16.61 -0.11 -11.34
C LEU A 92 17.23 0.53 -12.60
N SER A 93 18.49 0.97 -12.54
CA SER A 93 19.18 1.60 -13.67
C SER A 93 19.20 0.68 -14.89
N GLY A 94 18.67 1.18 -16.01
CA GLY A 94 18.54 0.41 -17.25
C GLY A 94 17.36 -0.57 -17.30
N ARG A 95 16.39 -0.44 -16.38
CA ARG A 95 15.14 -1.24 -16.36
C ARG A 95 13.94 -0.40 -16.73
N LEU A 96 13.01 -1.01 -17.45
CA LEU A 96 11.75 -0.41 -17.88
C LEU A 96 10.60 -0.81 -16.96
N PHE A 97 9.95 0.18 -16.38
CA PHE A 97 8.69 0.04 -15.66
C PHE A 97 7.56 0.68 -16.48
N VAL A 98 6.49 -0.06 -16.71
CA VAL A 98 5.27 0.45 -17.36
C VAL A 98 4.10 0.34 -16.40
N SER A 99 3.27 1.39 -16.34
CA SER A 99 2.02 1.38 -15.57
C SER A 99 1.02 2.40 -16.12
N SER A 100 -0.07 2.62 -15.40
CA SER A 100 -1.21 3.45 -15.78
C SER A 100 -1.73 4.28 -14.60
N GLY A 101 -2.36 5.41 -14.93
CA GLY A 101 -2.97 6.35 -14.00
C GLY A 101 -1.98 7.39 -13.46
N LEU A 102 -2.36 8.66 -13.54
CA LEU A 102 -1.65 9.81 -12.96
C LEU A 102 -2.56 10.64 -12.03
N GLY A 103 -3.59 10.00 -11.48
CA GLY A 103 -4.52 10.55 -10.50
C GLY A 103 -3.86 10.90 -9.16
N GLY A 104 -4.67 11.09 -8.10
CA GLY A 104 -4.19 11.54 -6.78
C GLY A 104 -3.06 10.68 -6.21
N MET A 105 -3.26 9.36 -6.17
CA MET A 105 -2.28 8.38 -5.67
C MET A 105 -1.36 7.87 -6.78
N SER A 106 -1.93 7.50 -7.94
CA SER A 106 -1.19 6.92 -9.06
C SER A 106 -0.23 7.89 -9.75
N GLY A 107 -0.40 9.20 -9.55
CA GLY A 107 0.57 10.22 -9.96
C GLY A 107 1.98 10.04 -9.36
N ALA A 108 2.10 9.34 -8.24
CA ALA A 108 3.38 9.07 -7.59
C ALA A 108 4.29 8.09 -8.36
N GLN A 109 3.72 7.27 -9.26
CA GLN A 109 4.43 6.16 -9.90
C GLN A 109 5.63 6.63 -10.75
N GLY A 110 5.46 7.68 -11.55
CA GLY A 110 6.56 8.24 -12.36
C GLY A 110 7.71 8.73 -11.47
N LYS A 111 7.39 9.48 -10.41
CA LYS A 111 8.39 9.99 -9.47
C LYS A 111 9.09 8.87 -8.70
N ALA A 112 8.35 7.85 -8.30
CA ALA A 112 8.90 6.68 -7.61
C ALA A 112 9.84 5.87 -8.53
N ALA A 113 9.47 5.65 -9.79
CA ALA A 113 10.31 4.99 -10.78
C ALA A 113 11.62 5.78 -11.01
N TYR A 114 11.52 7.10 -11.13
CA TYR A 114 12.68 7.98 -11.25
C TYR A 114 13.63 7.86 -10.05
N ILE A 115 13.10 7.91 -8.82
CA ILE A 115 13.91 7.79 -7.59
C ILE A 115 14.53 6.39 -7.48
N ALA A 116 13.81 5.36 -7.89
CA ALA A 116 14.31 3.98 -7.95
C ALA A 116 15.34 3.75 -9.06
N GLY A 117 15.66 4.74 -9.90
CA GLY A 117 16.62 4.64 -10.99
C GLY A 117 16.07 4.09 -12.32
N ALA A 118 14.77 3.78 -12.39
CA ALA A 118 14.13 3.19 -13.56
C ALA A 118 13.79 4.23 -14.63
N VAL A 119 13.57 3.73 -15.85
CA VAL A 119 12.77 4.44 -16.86
C VAL A 119 11.32 4.00 -16.67
N GLY A 120 10.44 4.93 -16.33
CA GLY A 120 9.02 4.71 -16.13
C GLY A 120 8.18 5.28 -17.28
N ILE A 121 7.26 4.50 -17.84
CA ILE A 121 6.22 4.98 -18.76
C ILE A 121 4.86 4.83 -18.08
N ILE A 122 4.15 5.94 -17.86
CA ILE A 122 2.84 5.94 -17.20
C ILE A 122 1.77 6.41 -18.19
N ALA A 123 0.83 5.54 -18.55
CA ALA A 123 -0.29 5.87 -19.42
C ALA A 123 -1.40 6.61 -18.64
N GLU A 124 -1.91 7.71 -19.19
CA GLU A 124 -3.04 8.46 -18.65
C GLU A 124 -3.89 9.03 -19.78
N VAL A 125 -5.21 8.94 -19.65
CA VAL A 125 -6.19 9.41 -20.64
C VAL A 125 -6.68 10.82 -20.36
N ASP A 126 -6.57 11.29 -19.11
CA ASP A 126 -6.96 12.64 -18.68
C ASP A 126 -5.75 13.59 -18.76
N LEU A 127 -5.72 14.42 -19.80
CA LEU A 127 -4.64 15.40 -20.01
C LEU A 127 -4.42 16.31 -18.78
N SER A 128 -5.49 16.68 -18.06
CA SER A 128 -5.37 17.55 -16.89
C SER A 128 -4.52 16.92 -15.76
N ARG A 129 -4.56 15.59 -15.65
CA ARG A 129 -3.73 14.84 -14.68
C ARG A 129 -2.27 14.83 -15.10
N ILE A 130 -2.01 14.65 -16.39
CA ILE A 130 -0.66 14.71 -16.96
C ILE A 130 -0.04 16.08 -16.71
N GLU A 131 -0.76 17.15 -17.05
CA GLU A 131 -0.30 18.54 -16.84
C GLU A 131 0.00 18.84 -15.36
N THR A 132 -0.85 18.33 -14.47
CA THR A 132 -0.64 18.45 -13.02
C THR A 132 0.67 17.76 -12.61
N ARG A 133 0.97 16.54 -13.07
CA ARG A 133 2.20 15.83 -12.69
C ARG A 133 3.45 16.38 -13.36
N HIS A 134 3.32 16.85 -14.59
CA HIS A 134 4.40 17.51 -15.31
C HIS A 134 4.80 18.83 -14.63
N SER A 135 3.83 19.69 -14.30
CA SER A 135 4.09 20.95 -13.58
C SER A 135 4.68 20.75 -12.17
N GLN A 136 4.38 19.61 -11.53
CA GLN A 136 4.99 19.21 -10.26
C GLN A 136 6.42 18.67 -10.39
N GLY A 137 6.92 18.40 -11.60
CA GLY A 137 8.21 17.75 -11.84
C GLY A 137 8.22 16.27 -11.42
N TRP A 138 7.06 15.61 -11.54
CA TRP A 138 6.86 14.19 -11.23
C TRP A 138 6.89 13.31 -12.47
N VAL A 139 6.69 13.93 -13.63
CA VAL A 139 6.89 13.39 -14.97
C VAL A 139 7.82 14.36 -15.70
N ASP A 140 8.78 13.83 -16.44
CA ASP A 140 9.79 14.60 -17.16
C ASP A 140 9.44 14.85 -18.63
N ASP A 141 8.84 13.86 -19.30
CA ASP A 141 8.44 13.93 -20.71
C ASP A 141 6.95 13.60 -20.87
N VAL A 142 6.30 14.23 -21.85
CA VAL A 142 4.91 13.95 -22.21
C VAL A 142 4.82 13.72 -23.72
N SER A 143 4.09 12.70 -24.14
CA SER A 143 3.82 12.41 -25.55
C SER A 143 2.53 11.62 -25.70
N ASP A 144 1.73 11.92 -26.72
CA ASP A 144 0.58 11.13 -27.19
C ASP A 144 0.96 10.16 -28.33
N ASN A 145 2.20 10.23 -28.80
CA ASN A 145 2.73 9.35 -29.83
C ASN A 145 3.49 8.16 -29.21
N LEU A 146 2.98 6.94 -29.46
CA LEU A 146 3.52 5.68 -28.96
C LEU A 146 4.98 5.43 -29.37
N GLU A 147 5.32 5.67 -30.64
CA GLU A 147 6.69 5.48 -31.14
C GLU A 147 7.65 6.41 -30.42
N LYS A 148 7.31 7.70 -30.30
CA LYS A 148 8.12 8.69 -29.59
C LYS A 148 8.33 8.32 -28.12
N VAL A 149 7.29 7.82 -27.43
CA VAL A 149 7.38 7.35 -26.04
C VAL A 149 8.43 6.25 -25.90
N PHE A 150 8.39 5.22 -26.76
CA PHE A 150 9.35 4.12 -26.68
C PHE A 150 10.75 4.47 -27.18
N VAL A 151 10.88 5.39 -28.15
CA VAL A 151 12.18 5.94 -28.56
C VAL A 151 12.86 6.69 -27.41
N LEU A 152 12.11 7.52 -26.68
CA LEU A 152 12.60 8.19 -25.48
C LEU A 152 13.00 7.19 -24.39
N ALA A 153 12.14 6.20 -24.13
CA ALA A 153 12.43 5.17 -23.14
C ALA A 153 13.73 4.41 -23.48
N LYS A 154 13.89 3.97 -24.73
CA LYS A 154 15.09 3.27 -25.22
C LYS A 154 16.35 4.11 -25.06
N LYS A 155 16.28 5.42 -25.31
CA LYS A 155 17.40 6.36 -25.10
C LYS A 155 17.83 6.39 -23.63
N TYR A 156 16.91 6.52 -22.69
CA TYR A 156 17.26 6.62 -21.26
C TYR A 156 17.67 5.27 -20.66
N LEU A 157 17.10 4.17 -21.17
CA LEU A 157 17.53 2.82 -20.81
C LEU A 157 19.00 2.57 -21.20
N SER A 158 19.42 2.95 -22.41
CA SER A 158 20.81 2.77 -22.85
C SER A 158 21.80 3.66 -22.08
N LEU A 159 21.36 4.85 -21.68
CA LEU A 159 22.15 5.75 -20.84
C LEU A 159 22.17 5.34 -19.36
N LYS A 160 21.33 4.36 -18.95
CA LYS A 160 21.10 4.00 -17.55
C LYS A 160 20.75 5.21 -16.68
N GLN A 161 19.95 6.12 -17.24
CA GLN A 161 19.49 7.33 -16.56
C GLN A 161 17.99 7.22 -16.25
N PRO A 162 17.55 7.55 -15.04
CA PRO A 162 16.14 7.52 -14.71
C PRO A 162 15.36 8.55 -15.52
N ARG A 163 14.14 8.19 -15.91
CA ARG A 163 13.21 9.09 -16.61
C ARG A 163 11.77 8.70 -16.34
N ALA A 164 10.91 9.67 -16.05
CA ALA A 164 9.47 9.47 -15.97
C ALA A 164 8.80 10.04 -17.23
N ILE A 165 8.15 9.20 -18.03
CA ILE A 165 7.50 9.55 -19.29
C ILE A 165 5.99 9.33 -19.13
N ALA A 166 5.18 10.36 -19.35
CA ALA A 166 3.73 10.19 -19.45
C ALA A 166 3.34 9.94 -20.90
N TYR A 167 2.55 8.89 -21.11
CA TYR A 167 1.86 8.64 -22.35
C TYR A 167 0.42 9.15 -22.24
N HIS A 168 0.05 10.14 -23.07
CA HIS A 168 -1.32 10.61 -23.17
C HIS A 168 -2.12 9.65 -24.07
N GLY A 169 -2.79 8.69 -23.45
CA GLY A 169 -3.53 7.64 -24.14
C GLY A 169 -3.87 6.46 -23.23
N ASN A 170 -4.51 5.45 -23.80
CA ASN A 170 -4.96 4.28 -23.04
C ASN A 170 -3.82 3.27 -22.84
N ILE A 171 -3.68 2.72 -21.63
CA ILE A 171 -2.69 1.67 -21.31
C ILE A 171 -2.79 0.46 -22.24
N VAL A 172 -4.01 0.11 -22.67
CA VAL A 172 -4.22 -1.03 -23.58
C VAL A 172 -3.51 -0.78 -24.91
N ASP A 173 -3.60 0.43 -25.48
CA ASP A 173 -2.92 0.76 -26.74
C ASP A 173 -1.38 0.75 -26.57
N LEU A 174 -0.89 1.24 -25.43
CA LEU A 174 0.55 1.24 -25.10
C LEU A 174 1.12 -0.18 -25.03
N LEU A 175 0.42 -1.09 -24.35
CA LEU A 175 0.84 -2.47 -24.19
C LEU A 175 0.69 -3.26 -25.50
N GLU A 176 -0.39 -3.05 -26.26
CA GLU A 176 -0.58 -3.70 -27.56
C GLU A 176 0.52 -3.26 -28.55
N TYR A 177 0.91 -1.99 -28.53
CA TYR A 177 2.07 -1.50 -29.30
C TYR A 177 3.37 -2.17 -28.87
N ALA A 178 3.65 -2.27 -27.56
CA ALA A 178 4.83 -2.96 -27.05
C ALA A 178 4.89 -4.43 -27.50
N VAL A 179 3.76 -5.14 -27.51
CA VAL A 179 3.67 -6.52 -28.01
C VAL A 179 3.98 -6.59 -29.50
N LYS A 180 3.39 -5.70 -30.29
CA LYS A 180 3.54 -5.65 -31.76
C LYS A 180 4.98 -5.37 -32.16
N GLU A 181 5.60 -4.37 -31.55
CA GLU A 181 6.98 -3.95 -31.85
C GLU A 181 8.04 -4.78 -31.08
N ASN A 182 7.60 -5.83 -30.37
CA ASN A 182 8.44 -6.73 -29.58
C ASN A 182 9.36 -6.00 -28.58
N ILE A 183 8.81 -4.99 -27.91
CA ILE A 183 9.51 -4.20 -26.89
C ILE A 183 9.43 -4.96 -25.56
N HIS A 184 10.59 -5.21 -24.95
CA HIS A 184 10.65 -5.84 -23.63
C HIS A 184 10.33 -4.84 -22.53
N ILE A 185 9.45 -5.24 -21.60
CA ILE A 185 9.12 -4.51 -20.38
C ILE A 185 9.59 -5.38 -19.21
N ASP A 186 10.45 -4.86 -18.33
CA ASP A 186 10.92 -5.63 -17.18
C ASP A 186 9.80 -5.77 -16.12
N LEU A 187 9.19 -4.63 -15.74
CA LEU A 187 8.16 -4.55 -14.70
C LEU A 187 6.88 -3.90 -15.25
N LEU A 188 5.72 -4.49 -14.98
CA LEU A 188 4.41 -3.99 -15.38
C LEU A 188 3.44 -3.94 -14.19
N SER A 189 2.66 -2.87 -14.09
CA SER A 189 1.55 -2.79 -13.13
C SER A 189 0.39 -1.97 -13.69
N ASP A 190 -0.64 -1.77 -12.88
CA ASP A 190 -1.77 -0.90 -13.18
C ASP A 190 -2.23 -0.19 -11.90
N GLN A 191 -2.50 1.12 -11.99
CA GLN A 191 -3.06 1.88 -10.88
C GLN A 191 -4.19 2.81 -11.36
N THR A 192 -4.96 2.37 -12.36
CA THR A 192 -6.27 2.95 -12.68
C THR A 192 -7.24 2.76 -11.51
N SER A 193 -8.39 3.45 -11.51
CA SER A 193 -9.33 3.39 -10.38
C SER A 193 -10.34 2.24 -10.53
N CYS A 194 -9.87 1.00 -10.65
CA CYS A 194 -10.72 -0.20 -10.81
C CYS A 194 -11.61 -0.51 -9.59
N HIS A 195 -11.37 0.08 -8.42
CA HIS A 195 -12.29 0.04 -7.28
C HIS A 195 -13.64 0.72 -7.58
N ALA A 196 -13.68 1.58 -8.59
CA ALA A 196 -14.87 2.26 -9.13
C ALA A 196 -14.93 2.10 -10.66
N VAL A 197 -14.62 0.89 -11.15
CA VAL A 197 -14.42 0.58 -12.58
C VAL A 197 -15.59 1.01 -13.47
N TYR A 198 -16.83 0.85 -12.99
CA TYR A 198 -18.02 1.24 -13.74
C TYR A 198 -18.46 2.68 -13.50
N ASP A 199 -17.88 3.40 -12.54
CA ASP A 199 -18.27 4.76 -12.14
C ASP A 199 -17.27 5.83 -12.60
N GLY A 200 -16.62 5.58 -13.74
CA GLY A 200 -15.69 6.50 -14.36
C GLY A 200 -14.24 6.39 -13.86
N GLY A 201 -13.93 5.39 -13.02
CA GLY A 201 -12.56 5.10 -12.59
C GLY A 201 -11.70 4.44 -13.66
N TYR A 202 -12.30 3.92 -14.72
CA TYR A 202 -11.64 3.23 -15.82
C TYR A 202 -12.17 3.73 -17.18
N CYS A 203 -11.27 4.09 -18.09
CA CYS A 203 -11.62 4.61 -19.41
C CYS A 203 -11.57 3.50 -20.45
N PRO A 204 -12.67 3.22 -21.18
CA PRO A 204 -12.64 2.30 -22.29
C PRO A 204 -11.62 2.70 -23.36
N VAL A 205 -10.98 1.71 -23.98
CA VAL A 205 -10.06 1.92 -25.10
C VAL A 205 -10.85 2.26 -26.38
N GLY A 206 -10.28 3.09 -27.24
CA GLY A 206 -10.89 3.49 -28.52
C GLY A 206 -11.88 4.66 -28.43
N ILE A 207 -12.03 5.28 -27.26
CA ILE A 207 -12.77 6.54 -27.08
C ILE A 207 -11.91 7.54 -26.29
N SER A 208 -12.17 8.83 -26.48
CA SER A 208 -11.54 9.90 -25.71
C SER A 208 -12.09 9.97 -24.28
N PHE A 209 -11.35 10.66 -23.40
CA PHE A 209 -11.78 10.90 -22.02
C PHE A 209 -13.09 11.71 -21.91
N GLU A 210 -13.30 12.64 -22.85
CA GLU A 210 -14.52 13.45 -22.93
C GLU A 210 -15.72 12.60 -23.37
N GLU A 211 -15.57 11.81 -24.43
CA GLU A 211 -16.61 10.87 -24.88
C GLU A 211 -16.96 9.86 -23.78
N ARG A 212 -15.95 9.33 -23.09
CA ARG A 212 -16.12 8.46 -21.93
C ARG A 212 -16.99 9.11 -20.86
N THR A 213 -16.74 10.37 -20.54
CA THR A 213 -17.51 11.14 -19.55
C THR A 213 -18.96 11.37 -20.02
N ASN A 214 -19.13 11.68 -21.31
CA ASN A 214 -20.45 11.87 -21.91
C ASN A 214 -21.30 10.59 -21.87
N ILE A 215 -20.72 9.44 -22.26
CA ILE A 215 -21.41 8.14 -22.25
C ILE A 215 -21.76 7.74 -20.81
N LEU A 216 -20.85 7.95 -19.84
CA LEU A 216 -21.11 7.63 -18.44
C LEU A 216 -22.36 8.36 -17.88
N ASN A 217 -22.60 9.60 -18.33
CA ASN A 217 -23.74 10.42 -17.90
C ASN A 217 -25.06 10.06 -18.60
N HIS A 218 -25.00 9.65 -19.88
CA HIS A 218 -26.21 9.50 -20.71
C HIS A 218 -26.57 8.05 -21.06
N ASP A 219 -25.61 7.13 -21.05
CA ASP A 219 -25.79 5.72 -21.44
C ASP A 219 -24.86 4.80 -20.63
N LYS A 220 -25.24 4.60 -19.36
CA LYS A 220 -24.48 3.78 -18.41
C LYS A 220 -24.35 2.32 -18.86
N GLU A 221 -25.36 1.76 -19.52
CA GLU A 221 -25.30 0.38 -20.00
C GLU A 221 -24.26 0.21 -21.10
N LYS A 222 -24.20 1.14 -22.06
CA LYS A 222 -23.14 1.17 -23.07
C LYS A 222 -21.77 1.37 -22.44
N PHE A 223 -21.66 2.26 -21.44
CA PHE A 223 -20.41 2.45 -20.69
C PHE A 223 -19.90 1.13 -20.11
N ILE A 224 -20.75 0.39 -19.39
CA ILE A 224 -20.39 -0.91 -18.78
C ILE A 224 -19.91 -1.89 -19.84
N LYS A 225 -20.63 -2.03 -20.97
CA LYS A 225 -20.23 -2.92 -22.07
C LYS A 225 -18.84 -2.56 -22.63
N LEU A 226 -18.56 -1.28 -22.81
CA LEU A 226 -17.26 -0.78 -23.30
C LEU A 226 -16.13 -1.04 -22.29
N VAL A 227 -16.41 -0.87 -21.00
CA VAL A 227 -15.48 -1.19 -19.92
C VAL A 227 -15.14 -2.69 -19.91
N ASP A 228 -16.15 -3.57 -19.97
CA ASP A 228 -15.94 -5.03 -19.98
C ASP A 228 -15.12 -5.49 -21.18
N MET A 229 -15.40 -4.94 -22.38
CA MET A 229 -14.60 -5.18 -23.59
C MET A 229 -13.15 -4.72 -23.41
N THR A 230 -12.92 -3.59 -22.74
CA THR A 230 -11.59 -3.05 -22.48
C THR A 230 -10.83 -3.89 -21.45
N LEU A 231 -11.48 -4.32 -20.36
CA LEU A 231 -10.90 -5.22 -19.36
C LEU A 231 -10.45 -6.54 -20.01
N LYS A 232 -11.25 -7.09 -20.92
CA LYS A 232 -10.88 -8.27 -21.71
C LYS A 232 -9.62 -8.05 -22.54
N ARG A 233 -9.53 -6.93 -23.29
CA ARG A 233 -8.32 -6.60 -24.06
C ARG A 233 -7.11 -6.40 -23.17
N HIS A 234 -7.28 -5.71 -22.05
CA HIS A 234 -6.20 -5.46 -21.08
C HIS A 234 -5.66 -6.78 -20.48
N PHE A 235 -6.56 -7.68 -20.07
CA PHE A 235 -6.20 -9.02 -19.60
C PHE A 235 -5.41 -9.81 -20.65
N GLU A 236 -5.89 -9.84 -21.90
CA GLU A 236 -5.23 -10.60 -22.97
C GLU A 236 -3.85 -10.04 -23.33
N VAL A 237 -3.66 -8.72 -23.33
CA VAL A 237 -2.35 -8.13 -23.61
C VAL A 237 -1.36 -8.36 -22.46
N ILE A 238 -1.80 -8.29 -21.20
CA ILE A 238 -0.95 -8.64 -20.04
C ILE A 238 -0.54 -10.11 -20.11
N LYS A 239 -1.44 -11.04 -20.47
CA LYS A 239 -1.10 -12.46 -20.69
C LYS A 239 -0.04 -12.63 -21.77
N LYS A 240 -0.13 -11.89 -22.89
CA LYS A 240 0.87 -11.95 -23.96
C LYS A 240 2.24 -11.43 -23.51
N ILE A 241 2.26 -10.33 -22.77
CA ILE A 241 3.49 -9.68 -22.29
C ILE A 241 4.17 -10.52 -21.20
N THR A 242 3.42 -11.02 -20.23
CA THR A 242 3.95 -11.86 -19.15
C THR A 242 4.52 -13.19 -19.67
N LYS A 243 3.95 -13.77 -20.73
CA LYS A 243 4.55 -14.93 -21.44
C LYS A 243 5.92 -14.63 -22.06
N LYS A 244 6.26 -13.36 -22.29
CA LYS A 244 7.57 -12.91 -22.79
C LYS A 244 8.55 -12.53 -21.67
N GLY A 245 8.24 -12.85 -20.41
CA GLY A 245 9.13 -12.66 -19.27
C GLY A 245 8.94 -11.36 -18.47
N THR A 246 7.96 -10.53 -18.82
CA THR A 246 7.60 -9.37 -18.00
C THR A 246 6.97 -9.81 -16.68
N TYR A 247 7.40 -9.21 -15.57
CA TYR A 247 6.75 -9.42 -14.28
C TYR A 247 5.60 -8.43 -14.09
N PHE A 248 4.37 -8.95 -14.01
CA PHE A 248 3.17 -8.17 -13.70
C PHE A 248 2.76 -8.35 -12.24
N PHE A 249 2.37 -7.26 -11.59
CA PHE A 249 1.77 -7.27 -10.26
C PHE A 249 0.62 -6.27 -10.16
N ASP A 250 -0.46 -6.66 -9.48
CA ASP A 250 -1.58 -5.77 -9.15
C ASP A 250 -1.19 -4.78 -8.05
N TYR A 251 -1.49 -3.48 -8.24
CA TYR A 251 -1.11 -2.42 -7.30
C TYR A 251 -2.18 -2.10 -6.23
N GLY A 252 -3.07 -3.06 -5.94
CA GLY A 252 -4.10 -2.92 -4.93
C GLY A 252 -5.25 -1.99 -5.33
N ASN A 253 -5.55 -1.90 -6.62
CA ASN A 253 -6.62 -1.06 -7.17
C ASN A 253 -7.89 -1.83 -7.55
N SER A 254 -7.98 -3.13 -7.22
CA SER A 254 -9.06 -4.05 -7.59
C SER A 254 -9.12 -4.41 -9.08
N PHE A 255 -8.03 -4.26 -9.85
CA PHE A 255 -8.01 -4.55 -11.28
C PHE A 255 -8.34 -6.02 -11.59
N MET A 256 -7.67 -6.97 -10.92
CA MET A 256 -7.93 -8.41 -11.15
C MET A 256 -9.36 -8.81 -10.76
N LYS A 257 -9.90 -8.19 -9.70
CA LYS A 257 -11.29 -8.38 -9.30
C LYS A 257 -12.26 -7.84 -10.36
N ALA A 258 -12.00 -6.66 -10.92
CA ALA A 258 -12.80 -6.11 -12.01
C ALA A 258 -12.80 -7.02 -13.25
N ILE A 259 -11.65 -7.61 -13.61
CA ILE A 259 -11.55 -8.63 -14.68
C ILE A 259 -12.46 -9.81 -14.37
N SER A 260 -12.37 -10.38 -13.16
CA SER A 260 -13.22 -11.52 -12.75
C SER A 260 -14.71 -11.17 -12.80
N ASP A 261 -15.08 -9.99 -12.30
CA ASP A 261 -16.48 -9.53 -12.23
C ASP A 261 -17.08 -9.24 -13.61
N SER A 262 -16.25 -8.88 -14.60
CA SER A 262 -16.64 -8.78 -16.02
C SER A 262 -16.92 -10.15 -16.69
N GLY A 263 -16.71 -11.26 -15.97
CA GLY A 263 -17.00 -12.62 -16.43
C GLY A 263 -15.77 -13.40 -16.92
N ILE A 264 -14.56 -12.84 -16.85
CA ILE A 264 -13.33 -13.51 -17.28
C ILE A 264 -12.85 -14.43 -16.15
N LYS A 265 -13.29 -15.69 -16.14
CA LYS A 265 -12.97 -16.64 -15.08
C LYS A 265 -11.52 -17.12 -15.05
N GLU A 266 -10.82 -17.01 -16.17
CA GLU A 266 -9.40 -17.42 -16.29
C GLU A 266 -8.47 -16.64 -15.35
N ILE A 267 -8.85 -15.43 -14.92
CA ILE A 267 -8.06 -14.65 -13.95
C ILE A 267 -8.02 -15.32 -12.56
N CYS A 268 -9.00 -16.15 -12.21
CA CYS A 268 -9.11 -16.82 -10.92
C CYS A 268 -8.25 -18.08 -10.90
N LYS A 269 -7.46 -18.33 -9.84
CA LYS A 269 -6.57 -19.51 -9.76
C LYS A 269 -7.33 -20.84 -9.93
N ASN A 270 -8.57 -20.91 -9.43
CA ASN A 270 -9.42 -22.10 -9.55
C ASN A 270 -10.34 -22.12 -10.79
N GLY A 271 -10.31 -21.07 -11.61
CA GLY A 271 -11.16 -20.95 -12.81
C GLY A 271 -12.65 -20.73 -12.55
N VAL A 272 -13.07 -20.45 -11.31
CA VAL A 272 -14.50 -20.35 -10.91
C VAL A 272 -14.79 -19.05 -10.16
N ASN A 273 -14.05 -18.75 -9.10
CA ASN A 273 -14.27 -17.63 -8.20
C ASN A 273 -12.96 -17.11 -7.60
N ASP A 274 -13.02 -15.99 -6.90
CA ASP A 274 -11.87 -15.29 -6.32
C ASP A 274 -11.41 -15.83 -4.96
N LEU A 275 -11.97 -16.95 -4.48
CA LEU A 275 -11.66 -17.49 -3.16
C LEU A 275 -10.21 -17.97 -3.02
N ASP A 276 -9.64 -18.51 -4.09
CA ASP A 276 -8.24 -18.97 -4.14
C ASP A 276 -7.29 -17.87 -4.67
N GLY A 277 -7.80 -16.66 -4.86
CA GLY A 277 -7.07 -15.54 -5.46
C GLY A 277 -6.94 -15.61 -6.98
N PHE A 278 -6.00 -14.84 -7.51
CA PHE A 278 -5.85 -14.60 -8.95
C PHE A 278 -4.51 -15.13 -9.51
N ILE A 279 -4.44 -15.37 -10.82
CA ILE A 279 -3.25 -15.96 -11.47
C ILE A 279 -2.01 -15.05 -11.41
N TRP A 280 -2.19 -13.75 -11.21
CA TRP A 280 -1.11 -12.81 -10.94
C TRP A 280 -1.16 -12.36 -9.48
N PRO A 281 0.00 -12.15 -8.86
CA PRO A 281 0.05 -11.71 -7.48
C PRO A 281 -0.28 -10.21 -7.35
N SER A 282 -0.76 -9.82 -6.18
CA SER A 282 -0.69 -8.41 -5.77
C SER A 282 0.72 -8.03 -5.31
N TYR A 283 1.04 -6.74 -5.33
CA TYR A 283 2.32 -6.25 -4.81
C TYR A 283 2.54 -6.59 -3.33
N VAL A 284 1.47 -6.76 -2.54
CA VAL A 284 1.63 -7.21 -1.16
C VAL A 284 1.85 -8.72 -1.08
N GLU A 285 1.12 -9.50 -1.89
CA GLU A 285 1.19 -10.96 -1.88
C GLU A 285 2.62 -11.46 -2.10
N ASP A 286 3.32 -10.88 -3.08
CA ASP A 286 4.58 -11.42 -3.60
C ASP A 286 5.79 -10.48 -3.42
N ILE A 287 5.58 -9.23 -2.99
CA ILE A 287 6.68 -8.27 -2.76
C ILE A 287 6.65 -7.79 -1.30
N MET A 288 5.74 -6.87 -0.95
CA MET A 288 5.80 -6.15 0.33
C MET A 288 5.53 -7.02 1.54
N GLY A 289 4.62 -8.00 1.45
CA GLY A 289 4.36 -8.94 2.53
C GLY A 289 5.64 -9.67 2.92
N PRO A 290 6.21 -10.49 2.00
CA PRO A 290 7.42 -11.26 2.28
C PRO A 290 8.65 -10.44 2.66
N VAL A 291 8.91 -9.31 1.99
CA VAL A 291 10.20 -8.60 2.15
C VAL A 291 10.16 -7.43 3.13
N LEU A 292 8.97 -6.93 3.49
CA LEU A 292 8.84 -5.80 4.41
C LEU A 292 8.00 -6.18 5.62
N PHE A 293 6.72 -6.51 5.43
CA PHE A 293 5.80 -6.70 6.54
C PHE A 293 6.16 -7.89 7.41
N ASP A 294 6.65 -8.96 6.80
CA ASP A 294 7.02 -10.16 7.53
C ASP A 294 8.22 -9.91 8.46
N TYR A 295 9.05 -8.89 8.16
CA TYR A 295 10.17 -8.41 8.98
C TYR A 295 9.84 -7.19 9.87
N GLY A 296 8.59 -6.74 9.89
CA GLY A 296 8.17 -5.58 10.68
C GLY A 296 8.33 -4.21 9.99
N TYR A 297 8.87 -4.15 8.77
CA TYR A 297 9.05 -2.89 8.05
C TYR A 297 7.72 -2.37 7.52
N GLY A 298 7.46 -1.09 7.76
CA GLY A 298 6.26 -0.42 7.26
C GLY A 298 6.29 1.08 7.48
N PRO A 299 5.25 1.81 7.05
CA PRO A 299 5.27 3.26 6.86
C PRO A 299 5.35 4.06 8.16
N PHE A 300 6.55 4.31 8.66
CA PHE A 300 6.78 5.18 9.80
C PHE A 300 6.89 6.63 9.36
N ARG A 301 6.03 7.51 9.91
CA ARG A 301 5.99 8.92 9.53
C ARG A 301 5.91 9.84 10.73
N TRP A 302 6.34 11.08 10.53
CA TRP A 302 6.24 12.12 11.54
C TRP A 302 5.89 13.47 10.93
N VAL A 303 5.35 14.35 11.77
CA VAL A 303 5.01 15.73 11.45
C VAL A 303 5.60 16.64 12.52
N CYS A 304 6.42 17.61 12.13
CA CYS A 304 6.92 18.67 13.00
C CYS A 304 5.78 19.69 13.23
N LEU A 305 5.21 19.71 14.44
CA LEU A 305 4.07 20.57 14.77
C LEU A 305 4.44 22.06 14.86
N SER A 306 5.74 22.36 14.93
CA SER A 306 6.30 23.72 14.81
C SER A 306 6.15 24.32 13.42
N ARG A 307 5.93 23.47 12.39
CA ARG A 307 5.87 23.84 10.96
C ARG A 307 7.16 24.46 10.40
N LYS A 308 8.27 24.36 11.13
CA LYS A 308 9.59 24.87 10.69
C LYS A 308 10.28 23.85 9.79
N GLU A 309 10.85 24.33 8.69
CA GLU A 309 11.69 23.49 7.81
C GLU A 309 12.92 22.97 8.56
N GLU A 310 13.52 23.81 9.42
CA GLU A 310 14.69 23.44 10.22
C GLU A 310 14.44 22.22 11.12
N ASP A 311 13.23 22.10 11.70
CA ASP A 311 12.87 20.93 12.52
C ASP A 311 12.77 19.67 11.66
N LEU A 312 12.30 19.79 10.41
CA LEU A 312 12.27 18.67 9.47
C LEU A 312 13.68 18.24 9.07
N GLU A 313 14.58 19.20 8.81
CA GLU A 313 15.97 18.90 8.48
C GLU A 313 16.71 18.22 9.64
N LYS A 314 16.48 18.69 10.86
CA LYS A 314 17.03 18.08 12.07
C LYS A 314 16.50 16.66 12.30
N THR A 315 15.19 16.46 12.12
CA THR A 315 14.58 15.13 12.26
C THR A 315 14.99 14.17 11.13
N ASP A 316 15.13 14.65 9.89
CA ASP A 316 15.68 13.86 8.78
C ASP A 316 17.09 13.37 9.11
N LYS A 317 17.96 14.26 9.60
CA LYS A 317 19.32 13.92 10.02
C LYS A 317 19.34 12.90 11.16
N ALA A 318 18.56 13.14 12.22
CA ALA A 318 18.50 12.26 13.38
C ALA A 318 17.93 10.87 13.03
N ALA A 319 16.91 10.79 12.17
CA ALA A 319 16.39 9.53 11.67
C ALA A 319 17.44 8.77 10.85
N MET A 320 18.14 9.47 9.94
CA MET A 320 19.22 8.89 9.14
C MET A 320 20.36 8.32 10.01
N GLU A 321 20.76 9.03 11.07
CA GLU A 321 21.78 8.58 12.03
C GLU A 321 21.34 7.36 12.86
N CYS A 322 20.02 7.16 13.02
CA CYS A 322 19.50 5.99 13.73
C CYS A 322 19.54 4.70 12.91
N ILE A 323 19.54 4.79 11.58
CA ILE A 323 19.45 3.65 10.66
C ILE A 323 20.82 3.01 10.46
N ASP A 324 20.94 1.71 10.75
CA ASP A 324 22.13 0.93 10.40
C ASP A 324 22.02 0.39 8.96
N LYS A 325 22.57 1.15 8.01
CA LYS A 325 22.56 0.82 6.58
C LYS A 325 23.30 -0.47 6.21
N ASN A 326 24.05 -1.09 7.13
CA ASN A 326 24.79 -2.32 6.86
C ASN A 326 24.09 -3.58 7.43
N ARG A 327 23.00 -3.40 8.19
CA ARG A 327 22.30 -4.51 8.85
C ARG A 327 21.43 -5.32 7.88
N ARG A 328 20.57 -4.64 7.12
CA ARG A 328 19.66 -5.23 6.12
C ARG A 328 19.51 -4.30 4.93
N PHE A 329 19.17 -4.83 3.75
CA PHE A 329 18.94 -4.00 2.56
C PHE A 329 17.75 -3.05 2.73
N GLN A 330 16.74 -3.42 3.52
CA GLN A 330 15.61 -2.54 3.85
C GLN A 330 16.11 -1.30 4.61
N ASP A 331 17.10 -1.44 5.49
CA ASP A 331 17.71 -0.29 6.18
C ASP A 331 18.51 0.57 5.21
N PHE A 332 19.28 -0.04 4.30
CA PHE A 332 20.00 0.66 3.25
C PHE A 332 19.06 1.50 2.34
N ASP A 333 17.94 0.92 1.91
CA ASP A 333 16.95 1.61 1.08
C ASP A 333 16.36 2.83 1.78
N ASN A 334 16.02 2.68 3.05
CA ASN A 334 15.41 3.75 3.84
C ASN A 334 16.44 4.81 4.26
N TYR A 335 17.71 4.44 4.42
CA TYR A 335 18.83 5.37 4.56
C TYR A 335 19.00 6.22 3.28
N ASN A 336 19.01 5.60 2.10
CA ASN A 336 19.15 6.34 0.84
C ASN A 336 17.93 7.23 0.58
N TRP A 337 16.73 6.73 0.88
CA TRP A 337 15.50 7.51 0.80
C TRP A 337 15.57 8.79 1.64
N ILE A 338 15.90 8.68 2.94
CA ILE A 338 15.93 9.85 3.83
C ILE A 338 17.03 10.84 3.44
N LYS A 339 18.19 10.32 3.01
CA LYS A 339 19.32 11.12 2.52
C LYS A 339 18.92 12.03 1.35
N ASP A 340 18.12 11.52 0.42
CA ASP A 340 17.70 12.24 -0.79
C ASP A 340 16.31 12.91 -0.67
N ALA A 341 15.63 12.75 0.45
CA ALA A 341 14.24 13.20 0.63
C ALA A 341 14.05 14.72 0.39
N LYS A 342 15.02 15.54 0.83
CA LYS A 342 15.02 16.99 0.59
C LYS A 342 15.20 17.35 -0.89
N LYS A 343 16.07 16.63 -1.61
CA LYS A 343 16.31 16.82 -3.06
C LYS A 343 15.05 16.55 -3.88
N ASN A 344 14.22 15.61 -3.44
CA ASN A 344 13.01 15.20 -4.15
C ASN A 344 11.82 16.17 -4.01
N LYS A 345 11.88 17.13 -3.07
CA LYS A 345 10.86 18.19 -2.89
C LYS A 345 9.42 17.67 -2.79
N LEU A 346 9.20 16.63 -1.99
CA LEU A 346 7.90 15.95 -1.88
C LEU A 346 6.99 16.51 -0.76
N VAL A 347 7.48 17.46 0.04
CA VAL A 347 6.74 18.02 1.18
C VAL A 347 5.64 18.97 0.67
N VAL A 348 4.40 18.70 1.06
CA VAL A 348 3.23 19.55 0.77
C VAL A 348 2.49 19.80 2.07
N GLY A 349 2.22 21.07 2.38
CA GLY A 349 1.54 21.46 3.62
C GLY A 349 2.45 21.39 4.85
N THR A 350 2.10 20.55 5.82
CA THR A 350 2.86 20.41 7.07
C THR A 350 4.26 19.82 6.82
N LYS A 351 5.20 20.15 7.71
CA LYS A 351 6.57 19.65 7.63
C LYS A 351 6.60 18.23 8.14
N ALA A 352 6.60 17.29 7.20
CA ALA A 352 6.42 15.88 7.47
C ALA A 352 7.33 15.03 6.60
N ARG A 353 7.66 13.84 7.12
CA ARG A 353 8.49 12.84 6.44
C ARG A 353 7.95 11.45 6.70
N ILE A 354 8.26 10.54 5.78
CA ILE A 354 8.03 9.10 5.90
C ILE A 354 9.33 8.34 5.62
N LEU A 355 9.43 7.14 6.16
CA LEU A 355 10.34 6.07 5.74
C LEU A 355 9.79 4.73 6.26
N TYR A 356 10.39 3.61 5.89
CA TYR A 356 10.05 2.30 6.47
C TYR A 356 11.10 1.87 7.49
N GLN A 357 10.65 1.38 8.64
CA GLN A 357 11.49 0.77 9.68
C GLN A 357 10.74 -0.35 10.40
N ASP A 358 11.52 -1.30 10.94
CA ASP A 358 11.06 -2.38 11.82
C ASP A 358 10.75 -1.88 13.25
N ALA A 359 10.35 -2.80 14.14
CA ALA A 359 9.90 -2.47 15.50
C ALA A 359 10.95 -1.66 16.28
N TYR A 360 12.21 -2.09 16.26
CA TYR A 360 13.28 -1.47 17.03
C TYR A 360 13.84 -0.21 16.35
N GLY A 361 13.87 -0.17 15.01
CA GLY A 361 14.19 1.04 14.26
C GLY A 361 13.19 2.17 14.55
N ARG A 362 11.88 1.86 14.54
CA ARG A 362 10.83 2.82 14.93
C ARG A 362 11.02 3.31 16.36
N LEU A 363 11.23 2.39 17.31
CA LEU A 363 11.45 2.74 18.72
C LEU A 363 12.66 3.66 18.90
N LYS A 364 13.79 3.34 18.26
CA LYS A 364 15.03 4.12 18.34
C LYS A 364 14.82 5.55 17.82
N ILE A 365 14.20 5.70 16.65
CA ILE A 365 13.91 7.02 16.06
C ILE A 365 12.92 7.80 16.95
N ALA A 366 11.86 7.15 17.43
CA ALA A 366 10.85 7.78 18.26
C ALA A 366 11.42 8.32 19.58
N LEU A 367 12.25 7.54 20.26
CA LEU A 367 12.94 7.97 21.48
C LEU A 367 13.93 9.11 21.20
N LYS A 368 14.67 9.04 20.08
CA LYS A 368 15.59 10.12 19.69
C LYS A 368 14.84 11.42 19.43
N PHE A 369 13.71 11.37 18.73
CA PHE A 369 12.88 12.56 18.50
C PHE A 369 12.31 13.13 19.80
N ASN A 370 11.83 12.27 20.72
CA ASN A 370 11.32 12.76 21.99
C ASN A 370 12.44 13.39 22.85
N GLU A 371 13.65 12.86 22.80
CA GLU A 371 14.84 13.50 23.40
C GLU A 371 15.12 14.88 22.79
N MET A 372 15.07 15.01 21.46
CA MET A 372 15.28 16.30 20.78
C MET A 372 14.23 17.34 21.18
N VAL A 373 12.96 16.94 21.33
CA VAL A 373 11.88 17.82 21.84
C VAL A 373 12.19 18.26 23.27
N ARG A 374 12.60 17.33 24.13
CA ARG A 374 12.98 17.60 25.53
C ARG A 374 14.14 18.58 25.64
N ASN A 375 15.12 18.46 24.75
CA ASN A 375 16.29 19.33 24.67
C ASN A 375 16.01 20.66 23.96
N LYS A 376 14.79 20.86 23.45
CA LYS A 376 14.38 22.05 22.66
C LYS A 376 15.17 22.22 21.36
N GLU A 377 15.71 21.14 20.81
CA GLU A 377 16.38 21.14 19.51
C GLU A 377 15.37 21.31 18.37
N VAL A 378 14.15 20.80 18.58
CA VAL A 378 12.97 20.87 17.71
C VAL A 378 11.71 21.12 18.57
N GLY A 379 10.63 21.61 17.95
CA GLY A 379 9.32 21.68 18.59
C GLY A 379 8.62 20.30 18.65
N PRO A 380 7.41 20.21 19.23
CA PRO A 380 6.67 18.95 19.33
C PRO A 380 6.50 18.23 17.99
N ILE A 381 6.53 16.91 18.02
CA ILE A 381 6.45 16.05 16.84
C ILE A 381 5.25 15.11 17.00
N MET A 382 4.43 14.95 15.96
CA MET A 382 3.40 13.93 15.90
C MET A 382 3.94 12.74 15.09
N LEU A 383 4.12 11.59 15.73
CA LEU A 383 4.38 10.32 15.05
C LEU A 383 3.07 9.70 14.56
N GLY A 384 3.17 8.88 13.52
CA GLY A 384 2.12 7.95 13.14
C GLY A 384 2.54 7.11 11.96
N ARG A 385 1.55 6.58 11.24
CA ARG A 385 1.76 5.72 10.06
C ARG A 385 0.57 5.73 9.12
N ASP A 386 0.75 5.11 7.96
CA ASP A 386 -0.40 4.62 7.21
C ASP A 386 -1.08 3.46 7.94
N HIS A 387 -2.30 3.14 7.55
CA HIS A 387 -2.92 1.89 8.01
C HIS A 387 -2.34 0.69 7.26
N HIS A 388 -1.77 0.91 6.07
CA HIS A 388 -1.00 -0.04 5.27
C HIS A 388 0.31 -0.44 5.97
N ASP A 389 0.23 -1.27 7.00
CA ASP A 389 1.34 -1.68 7.85
C ASP A 389 1.18 -3.13 8.33
N THR A 390 2.21 -3.68 8.96
CA THR A 390 2.34 -5.10 9.34
C THR A 390 1.12 -5.64 10.09
N GLY A 391 0.62 -4.89 11.08
CA GLY A 391 -0.53 -5.22 11.91
C GLY A 391 -1.69 -4.24 11.80
N GLY A 392 -1.53 -3.17 11.02
CA GLY A 392 -2.52 -2.09 10.93
C GLY A 392 -3.77 -2.46 10.14
N THR A 393 -3.74 -3.49 9.30
CA THR A 393 -4.84 -3.76 8.36
C THR A 393 -5.04 -5.25 8.10
N ASP A 394 -6.30 -5.69 8.17
CA ASP A 394 -6.75 -6.97 7.64
C ASP A 394 -7.48 -6.75 6.31
N SER A 395 -6.84 -7.12 5.20
CA SER A 395 -7.37 -6.97 3.84
C SER A 395 -6.99 -8.17 2.95
N PRO A 396 -7.92 -9.10 2.68
CA PRO A 396 -7.63 -10.32 1.91
C PRO A 396 -7.08 -10.05 0.51
N PHE A 397 -7.45 -8.90 -0.07
CA PHE A 397 -7.08 -8.49 -1.42
C PHE A 397 -5.80 -7.67 -1.47
N ARG A 398 -5.20 -7.34 -0.31
CA ARG A 398 -4.03 -6.46 -0.24
C ARG A 398 -3.16 -6.79 0.97
N GLU A 399 -3.28 -6.11 2.10
CA GLU A 399 -2.35 -6.23 3.25
C GLU A 399 -2.17 -7.65 3.80
N THR A 400 -3.21 -8.48 3.77
CA THR A 400 -3.19 -9.87 4.23
C THR A 400 -3.30 -10.88 3.08
N SER A 401 -3.07 -10.45 1.83
CA SER A 401 -3.10 -11.34 0.66
C SER A 401 -1.98 -12.39 0.66
N ASN A 402 -0.85 -12.15 1.35
CA ASN A 402 0.21 -13.14 1.51
C ASN A 402 -0.08 -14.18 2.60
N ILE A 403 -1.18 -14.07 3.35
CA ILE A 403 -1.54 -14.98 4.45
C ILE A 403 -2.30 -16.19 3.90
N LYS A 404 -1.73 -17.38 4.11
CA LYS A 404 -2.14 -18.62 3.39
C LYS A 404 -2.77 -19.69 4.28
N ASP A 405 -2.91 -19.45 5.57
CA ASP A 405 -3.55 -20.39 6.51
C ASP A 405 -5.10 -20.30 6.49
N GLY A 406 -5.66 -19.46 5.61
CA GLY A 406 -7.10 -19.19 5.52
C GLY A 406 -7.59 -18.09 6.46
N SER A 407 -6.76 -17.60 7.38
CA SER A 407 -7.14 -16.51 8.30
C SER A 407 -7.16 -15.13 7.65
N ASN A 408 -6.74 -15.00 6.39
CA ASN A 408 -6.67 -13.72 5.66
C ASN A 408 -8.00 -12.96 5.60
N ILE A 409 -9.13 -13.67 5.77
CA ILE A 409 -10.51 -13.14 5.84
C ILE A 409 -10.95 -12.61 7.21
N MET A 410 -10.13 -12.82 8.25
CA MET A 410 -10.41 -12.38 9.61
C MET A 410 -10.07 -10.90 9.80
N ALA A 411 -10.53 -10.28 10.90
CA ALA A 411 -10.27 -8.87 11.23
C ALA A 411 -9.72 -8.65 12.65
N ASP A 412 -9.27 -9.74 13.30
CA ASP A 412 -8.78 -9.71 14.68
C ASP A 412 -7.48 -8.92 14.82
N MET A 413 -6.57 -9.00 13.85
CA MET A 413 -5.25 -8.38 13.93
C MET A 413 -5.36 -6.86 13.98
N ALA A 414 -6.05 -6.25 13.02
CA ALA A 414 -6.23 -4.80 12.98
C ALA A 414 -6.99 -4.28 14.22
N THR A 415 -7.98 -5.04 14.67
CA THR A 415 -8.77 -4.71 15.88
C THR A 415 -7.90 -4.78 17.14
N HIS A 416 -7.14 -5.86 17.34
CA HIS A 416 -6.25 -6.03 18.48
C HIS A 416 -5.12 -4.99 18.49
N VAL A 417 -4.57 -4.65 17.33
CA VAL A 417 -3.54 -3.61 17.22
C VAL A 417 -4.11 -2.25 17.63
N ALA A 418 -5.30 -1.89 17.15
CA ALA A 418 -5.96 -0.64 17.57
C ALA A 418 -6.19 -0.63 19.09
N LEU A 419 -6.88 -1.63 19.65
CA LEU A 419 -7.17 -1.69 21.08
C LEU A 419 -5.91 -1.74 21.96
N GLY A 420 -4.88 -2.46 21.52
CA GLY A 420 -3.63 -2.56 22.25
C GLY A 420 -2.78 -1.29 22.19
N ASN A 421 -2.84 -0.52 21.09
CA ASN A 421 -2.26 0.82 20.99
C ASN A 421 -2.99 1.81 21.92
N SER A 422 -4.32 1.73 21.96
CA SER A 422 -5.16 2.52 22.87
C SER A 422 -4.76 2.25 24.33
N ALA A 423 -4.73 0.96 24.73
CA ALA A 423 -4.37 0.56 26.09
C ALA A 423 -2.95 0.97 26.51
N ARG A 424 -2.02 1.14 25.55
CA ARG A 424 -0.62 1.53 25.80
C ARG A 424 -0.37 3.04 25.78
N GLY A 425 -1.40 3.85 25.54
CA GLY A 425 -1.32 5.31 25.72
C GLY A 425 -0.91 6.10 24.48
N MET A 426 -1.12 5.56 23.27
CA MET A 426 -1.05 6.36 22.05
C MET A 426 -2.00 7.56 22.14
N SER A 427 -1.60 8.70 21.57
CA SER A 427 -2.36 9.96 21.68
C SER A 427 -3.67 9.94 20.88
N LEU A 428 -3.67 9.24 19.75
CA LEU A 428 -4.80 9.01 18.86
C LEU A 428 -4.76 7.56 18.38
N VAL A 429 -5.91 6.91 18.34
CA VAL A 429 -6.08 5.61 17.68
C VAL A 429 -7.36 5.65 16.87
N THR A 430 -7.29 5.12 15.66
CA THR A 430 -8.42 5.01 14.74
C THR A 430 -8.60 3.58 14.26
N LEU A 431 -9.85 3.21 13.99
CA LEU A 431 -10.22 1.95 13.37
C LEU A 431 -11.26 2.25 12.30
N HIS A 432 -10.91 1.97 11.05
CA HIS A 432 -11.71 2.29 9.87
C HIS A 432 -12.20 1.02 9.17
N ASN A 433 -13.23 1.20 8.35
CA ASN A 433 -13.76 0.20 7.43
C ASN A 433 -13.55 0.69 6.00
N GLY A 434 -12.93 -0.15 5.19
CA GLY A 434 -12.87 0.05 3.74
C GLY A 434 -11.61 0.73 3.20
N GLY A 435 -10.65 1.11 4.05
CA GLY A 435 -9.46 1.84 3.63
C GLY A 435 -8.68 1.13 2.53
N GLY A 436 -8.56 1.78 1.37
CA GLY A 436 -7.80 1.27 0.23
C GLY A 436 -8.63 0.46 -0.76
N VAL A 437 -9.21 -0.66 -0.32
CA VAL A 437 -9.92 -1.61 -1.22
C VAL A 437 -11.45 -1.43 -1.27
N GLY A 438 -12.00 -0.52 -0.45
CA GLY A 438 -13.42 -0.16 -0.42
C GLY A 438 -14.20 -0.78 0.74
N ILE A 439 -15.36 -0.20 1.06
CA ILE A 439 -16.21 -0.56 2.21
C ILE A 439 -16.55 -2.05 2.24
N GLY A 440 -16.50 -2.65 3.43
CA GLY A 440 -16.90 -4.04 3.69
C GLY A 440 -15.85 -5.08 3.30
N LYS A 441 -14.69 -4.65 2.80
CA LYS A 441 -13.61 -5.55 2.31
C LYS A 441 -12.35 -5.53 3.17
N VAL A 442 -12.28 -4.64 4.15
CA VAL A 442 -11.07 -4.40 4.95
C VAL A 442 -11.42 -3.70 6.26
N ILE A 443 -10.72 -4.09 7.32
CA ILE A 443 -10.67 -3.37 8.58
C ILE A 443 -9.24 -2.87 8.78
N ASN A 444 -9.08 -1.56 8.99
CA ASN A 444 -7.78 -0.90 8.96
C ASN A 444 -7.67 0.17 10.05
N GLY A 445 -6.65 0.08 10.90
CA GLY A 445 -6.40 1.00 12.00
C GLY A 445 -5.04 1.71 11.92
N GLY A 446 -5.00 2.88 12.55
CA GLY A 446 -3.84 3.75 12.64
C GLY A 446 -3.66 4.29 14.04
N TYR A 447 -2.52 4.96 14.25
CA TYR A 447 -2.25 5.67 15.50
C TYR A 447 -1.60 7.02 15.23
N GLY A 448 -1.69 7.86 16.24
CA GLY A 448 -0.93 9.09 16.39
C GLY A 448 -0.30 9.17 17.77
N MET A 449 0.96 9.58 17.86
CA MET A 449 1.66 9.74 19.13
C MET A 449 2.39 11.08 19.18
N VAL A 450 1.94 11.98 20.07
CA VAL A 450 2.58 13.27 20.29
C VAL A 450 3.82 13.08 21.16
N LEU A 451 4.95 13.55 20.65
CA LEU A 451 6.21 13.65 21.36
C LEU A 451 6.31 15.03 22.00
N ASP A 452 6.14 15.07 23.32
CA ASP A 452 6.13 16.28 24.16
C ASP A 452 7.44 16.48 24.94
N GLY A 453 8.42 15.58 24.77
CA GLY A 453 9.70 15.58 25.48
C GLY A 453 9.64 14.97 26.89
N SER A 454 8.47 14.58 27.39
CA SER A 454 8.35 14.01 28.72
C SER A 454 8.91 12.59 28.80
N LYS A 455 9.44 12.22 29.97
CA LYS A 455 9.85 10.82 30.25
C LYS A 455 8.66 9.85 30.25
N ARG A 456 7.44 10.35 30.52
CA ARG A 456 6.20 9.56 30.41
C ARG A 456 5.99 9.06 28.98
N VAL A 457 6.25 9.90 27.98
CA VAL A 457 6.18 9.49 26.57
C VAL A 457 7.23 8.44 26.25
N ASP A 458 8.45 8.51 26.81
CA ASP A 458 9.46 7.46 26.60
C ASP A 458 8.97 6.08 27.07
N GLU A 459 8.29 5.99 28.22
CA GLU A 459 7.73 4.73 28.72
C GLU A 459 6.57 4.20 27.86
N ILE A 460 5.74 5.10 27.31
CA ILE A 460 4.70 4.73 26.34
C ILE A 460 5.36 4.17 25.07
N LEU A 461 6.37 4.84 24.53
CA LEU A 461 7.04 4.42 23.28
C LEU A 461 7.66 3.03 23.41
N LYS A 462 8.36 2.75 24.51
CA LYS A 462 9.02 1.45 24.77
C LYS A 462 8.06 0.26 24.70
N THR A 463 6.78 0.46 25.02
CA THR A 463 5.77 -0.61 24.99
C THR A 463 4.90 -0.56 23.74
N ALA A 464 4.46 0.63 23.33
CA ALA A 464 3.50 0.81 22.25
C ALA A 464 4.13 0.64 20.86
N MET A 465 5.36 1.13 20.63
CA MET A 465 6.03 1.01 19.33
C MET A 465 6.33 -0.46 18.98
N LEU A 466 6.81 -1.23 19.95
CA LEU A 466 7.09 -2.65 19.75
C LEU A 466 5.79 -3.43 19.51
N PHE A 467 4.75 -3.15 20.28
CA PHE A 467 3.45 -3.81 20.12
C PHE A 467 2.82 -3.53 18.75
N ASP A 468 2.79 -2.27 18.30
CA ASP A 468 2.18 -1.87 17.02
C ASP A 468 2.73 -2.67 15.83
N VAL A 469 4.03 -2.98 15.87
CA VAL A 469 4.72 -3.74 14.82
C VAL A 469 4.64 -5.25 15.06
N MET A 470 5.05 -5.70 16.25
CA MET A 470 5.24 -7.13 16.53
C MET A 470 3.91 -7.88 16.66
N ALA A 471 2.79 -7.21 16.93
CA ALA A 471 1.46 -7.84 16.87
C ALA A 471 1.07 -8.24 15.42
N GLY A 472 1.52 -7.48 14.42
CA GLY A 472 1.34 -7.86 13.02
C GLY A 472 2.26 -8.99 12.59
N VAL A 473 3.55 -8.87 12.97
CA VAL A 473 4.56 -9.90 12.68
C VAL A 473 4.21 -11.23 13.36
N SER A 474 3.72 -11.21 14.60
CA SER A 474 3.30 -12.41 15.32
C SER A 474 2.15 -13.13 14.62
N ARG A 475 1.15 -12.40 14.14
CA ARG A 475 0.05 -12.98 13.35
C ARG A 475 0.58 -13.60 12.06
N ARG A 476 1.48 -12.91 11.34
CA ARG A 476 2.10 -13.42 10.11
C ARG A 476 2.92 -14.68 10.37
N ALA A 477 3.69 -14.71 11.45
CA ALA A 477 4.43 -15.89 11.89
C ALA A 477 3.48 -17.05 12.19
N TRP A 478 2.39 -16.81 12.95
CA TRP A 478 1.38 -17.82 13.23
C TRP A 478 0.73 -18.40 11.96
N ALA A 479 0.51 -17.54 10.97
CA ALA A 479 0.07 -17.92 9.62
C ALA A 479 1.15 -18.58 8.75
N ARG A 480 2.29 -18.96 9.36
CA ARG A 480 3.39 -19.73 8.77
C ARG A 480 4.19 -19.00 7.69
N GLN A 481 4.27 -17.67 7.78
CA GLN A 481 5.22 -16.92 6.95
C GLN A 481 6.64 -17.15 7.46
N GLU A 482 7.52 -17.69 6.62
CA GLU A 482 8.89 -18.07 6.96
C GLU A 482 9.71 -16.90 7.55
N ASN A 483 9.68 -15.75 6.87
CA ASN A 483 10.39 -14.55 7.29
C ASN A 483 9.87 -14.00 8.64
N SER A 484 8.57 -14.11 8.91
CA SER A 484 8.01 -13.72 10.20
C SER A 484 8.33 -14.70 11.32
N ILE A 485 8.39 -16.00 11.03
CA ILE A 485 8.85 -17.00 12.00
C ILE A 485 10.28 -16.65 12.46
N SER A 486 11.20 -16.42 11.52
CA SER A 486 12.56 -16.00 11.84
C SER A 486 12.59 -14.68 12.64
N THR A 487 11.78 -13.70 12.26
CA THR A 487 11.70 -12.41 12.99
C THR A 487 11.17 -12.59 14.42
N VAL A 488 10.21 -13.48 14.62
CA VAL A 488 9.68 -13.81 15.96
C VAL A 488 10.68 -14.62 16.79
N GLU A 489 11.42 -15.54 16.18
CA GLU A 489 12.49 -16.27 16.86
C GLU A 489 13.57 -15.31 17.39
N GLU A 490 14.04 -14.38 16.56
CA GLU A 490 14.95 -13.30 16.97
C GLU A 490 14.33 -12.48 18.11
N TYR A 491 13.06 -12.07 17.98
CA TYR A 491 12.36 -11.29 19.01
C TYR A 491 12.24 -12.01 20.36
N ASN A 492 11.94 -13.30 20.34
CA ASN A 492 11.78 -14.13 21.55
C ASN A 492 13.10 -14.43 22.26
N GLN A 493 14.25 -14.26 21.58
CA GLN A 493 15.57 -14.35 22.20
C GLN A 493 15.97 -13.08 22.95
N LEU A 494 15.29 -11.95 22.70
CA LEU A 494 15.54 -10.69 23.38
C LEU A 494 14.90 -10.69 24.77
N ASP A 495 15.65 -10.29 25.79
CA ASP A 495 15.12 -10.09 27.15
C ASP A 495 14.28 -8.80 27.24
N ASN A 496 13.01 -8.91 26.83
CA ASN A 496 12.10 -7.77 26.70
C ASN A 496 10.74 -7.98 27.42
N ASN A 497 10.69 -8.91 28.39
CA ASN A 497 9.47 -9.29 29.14
C ASN A 497 8.25 -9.61 28.25
N SER A 498 8.48 -10.05 27.01
CA SER A 498 7.43 -10.43 26.07
C SER A 498 7.78 -11.77 25.43
N HIS A 499 6.75 -12.51 25.03
CA HIS A 499 6.92 -13.76 24.30
C HIS A 499 5.80 -13.93 23.29
N VAL A 500 6.15 -14.38 22.09
CA VAL A 500 5.21 -14.65 21.00
C VAL A 500 5.21 -16.15 20.70
N THR A 501 4.02 -16.75 20.67
CA THR A 501 3.87 -18.17 20.32
C THR A 501 4.23 -18.40 18.85
N LEU A 502 5.15 -19.32 18.60
CA LEU A 502 5.50 -19.80 17.26
C LEU A 502 4.61 -20.99 16.84
N PRO A 503 4.24 -21.11 15.55
CA PRO A 503 3.51 -22.28 15.08
C PRO A 503 4.41 -23.51 15.02
N VAL A 504 3.84 -24.69 15.26
CA VAL A 504 4.50 -25.96 14.93
C VAL A 504 4.17 -26.31 13.47
N LEU A 505 5.18 -26.29 12.61
CA LEU A 505 5.00 -26.64 11.21
C LEU A 505 4.73 -28.14 11.05
N THR A 506 3.85 -28.48 10.11
CA THR A 506 3.48 -29.86 9.80
C THR A 506 4.06 -30.29 8.46
N ASP A 507 4.26 -31.59 8.27
CA ASP A 507 4.71 -32.17 7.00
C ASP A 507 3.53 -32.29 6.03
N ASN A 508 3.52 -31.41 5.02
CA ASN A 508 2.47 -31.40 3.99
C ASN A 508 2.44 -32.70 3.17
N VAL A 509 3.59 -33.33 2.91
CA VAL A 509 3.64 -34.62 2.19
C VAL A 509 2.97 -35.71 3.02
N LYS A 510 3.22 -35.71 4.33
CA LYS A 510 2.54 -36.63 5.25
C LYS A 510 1.02 -36.39 5.28
N ILE A 511 0.57 -35.14 5.31
CA ILE A 511 -0.87 -34.80 5.24
C ILE A 511 -1.46 -35.27 3.91
N GLU A 512 -0.85 -34.94 2.78
CA GLU A 512 -1.32 -35.37 1.47
C GLU A 512 -1.41 -36.88 1.35
N ASN A 513 -0.41 -37.60 1.86
CA ASN A 513 -0.40 -39.06 1.85
C ASN A 513 -1.51 -39.64 2.73
N LEU A 514 -1.75 -39.06 3.92
CA LEU A 514 -2.85 -39.45 4.80
C LEU A 514 -4.21 -39.18 4.15
N VAL A 515 -4.39 -38.00 3.55
CA VAL A 515 -5.61 -37.65 2.81
C VAL A 515 -5.80 -38.59 1.64
N LYS A 516 -4.80 -38.82 0.78
CA LYS A 516 -4.89 -39.77 -0.34
C LYS A 516 -5.23 -41.19 0.12
N LYS A 517 -4.69 -41.63 1.26
CA LYS A 517 -4.93 -42.96 1.83
C LYS A 517 -6.35 -43.13 2.39
N HIS A 518 -6.92 -42.09 2.98
CA HIS A 518 -8.16 -42.19 3.76
C HIS A 518 -9.36 -41.45 3.15
N TYR A 519 -9.14 -40.53 2.21
CA TYR A 519 -10.20 -39.77 1.56
C TYR A 519 -10.94 -40.63 0.54
N VAL A 520 -12.23 -40.86 0.80
CA VAL A 520 -13.15 -41.49 -0.13
C VAL A 520 -14.04 -40.40 -0.71
N LYS A 521 -13.89 -40.11 -2.02
CA LYS A 521 -14.70 -39.09 -2.70
C LYS A 521 -16.19 -39.46 -2.60
N GLY A 522 -16.98 -38.63 -1.92
CA GLY A 522 -18.41 -38.87 -1.68
C GLY A 522 -18.73 -39.84 -0.54
N GLY A 523 -17.74 -40.26 0.26
CA GLY A 523 -17.96 -41.05 1.48
C GLY A 523 -18.51 -40.20 2.63
N LYS A 524 -19.14 -40.86 3.62
CA LYS A 524 -19.66 -40.23 4.85
C LYS A 524 -18.59 -39.42 5.58
#